data_AF-A0A3P6C8B7-F1
#
_entry.id   AF-A0A3P6C8B7-F1
#
_cell.length_a   1.000
_cell.length_b   1.000
_cell.length_c   1.000
_cell.angle_alpha   90.00
_cell.angle_beta   90.00
_cell.angle_gamma   90.00
#
_symmetry.space_group_name_H-M   'P 1'
#
loop_
_entity.id
_entity.type
_entity.pdbx_description
1 polymer ?
#
loop_
_entity_poly.entity_id
_entity_poly.type
_entity_poly.pdbx_seq_one_letter_code
_entity_poly.pdbx_strand_id
1 'polypeptide(L)'
;MSGPSMSTYYRPPPLWKDVVARNMRIAGLVGVNEIVLAPWFENVPSYVIYFNVERKTITKVGIQGMEVFQGKRLDTHLNYVENVKLI
;
A
#
# COMPACT_ATOMS: atom_id res chain seq x y z
N MET A 1 -20.00 19.26 -29.28
CA MET A 1 -20.57 18.02 -28.73
C MET A 1 -19.45 17.24 -28.05
N SER A 2 -19.35 17.32 -26.73
CA SER A 2 -18.40 16.53 -25.93
C SER A 2 -19.00 15.14 -25.70
N GLY A 3 -18.32 14.10 -26.19
CA GLY A 3 -18.74 12.71 -26.01
C GLY A 3 -18.74 12.28 -24.53
N PRO A 4 -19.43 11.19 -24.18
CA PRO A 4 -19.50 10.72 -22.79
C PRO A 4 -18.09 10.37 -22.30
N SER A 5 -17.66 11.04 -21.23
CA SER A 5 -16.50 10.63 -20.44
C SER A 5 -16.83 9.29 -19.78
N MET A 6 -16.41 8.17 -20.38
CA MET A 6 -16.49 6.86 -19.74
C MET A 6 -15.56 6.84 -18.51
N SER A 7 -16.12 7.05 -17.32
CA SER A 7 -15.44 6.72 -16.09
C SER A 7 -15.48 5.21 -15.89
N THR A 8 -14.35 4.54 -16.15
CA THR A 8 -14.19 3.13 -15.79
C THR A 8 -14.17 2.99 -14.28
N TYR A 9 -15.26 2.49 -13.70
CA TYR A 9 -15.34 2.16 -12.28
C TYR A 9 -14.61 0.83 -12.01
N TYR A 10 -13.51 0.92 -11.28
CA TYR A 10 -12.77 -0.26 -10.85
C TYR A 10 -13.39 -0.85 -9.58
N ARG A 11 -13.91 -2.08 -9.67
CA ARG A 11 -14.48 -2.78 -8.51
C ARG A 11 -13.36 -3.37 -7.64
N PRO A 12 -13.31 -3.06 -6.33
CA PRO A 12 -12.35 -3.68 -5.42
C PRO A 12 -12.56 -5.20 -5.30
N PRO A 13 -11.50 -5.97 -4.96
CA PRO A 13 -11.62 -7.39 -4.66
C PRO A 13 -12.61 -7.71 -3.53
N PRO A 14 -13.17 -8.93 -3.48
CA PRO A 14 -14.09 -9.35 -2.41
C PRO A 14 -13.53 -9.14 -0.99
N LEU A 15 -12.22 -9.39 -0.80
CA LEU A 15 -11.54 -9.27 0.50
C LEU A 15 -11.20 -7.83 0.91
N TRP A 16 -11.47 -6.84 0.06
CA TRP A 16 -11.04 -5.46 0.29
C TRP A 16 -11.55 -4.90 1.62
N LYS A 17 -12.82 -5.14 1.94
CA LYS A 17 -13.46 -4.58 3.15
C LYS A 17 -12.90 -5.14 4.46
N ASP A 18 -12.41 -6.38 4.43
CA ASP A 18 -11.97 -7.09 5.64
C ASP A 18 -10.47 -6.90 5.90
N VAL A 19 -9.71 -6.59 4.86
CA VAL A 19 -8.23 -6.51 4.93
C VAL A 19 -7.73 -5.06 4.98
N VAL A 20 -8.43 -4.13 4.32
CA VAL A 20 -7.97 -2.76 4.10
C VAL A 20 -8.56 -1.82 5.16
N ALA A 21 -7.70 -1.11 5.90
CA ALA A 21 -8.14 -0.09 6.84
C ALA A 21 -8.80 1.10 6.12
N ARG A 22 -9.57 1.91 6.87
CA ARG A 22 -10.30 3.07 6.30
C ARG A 22 -9.38 4.05 5.57
N ASN A 23 -8.17 4.29 6.11
CA ASN A 23 -7.23 5.28 5.61
C ASN A 23 -5.91 4.63 5.20
N MET A 24 -5.77 4.33 3.91
CA MET A 24 -4.55 3.79 3.32
C MET A 24 -3.96 4.80 2.32
N ARG A 25 -2.64 4.84 2.23
CA ARG A 25 -1.90 5.55 1.18
C ARG A 25 -1.24 4.55 0.23
N ILE A 26 -1.06 4.97 -1.02
CA ILE A 26 -0.17 4.27 -1.94
C ILE A 26 1.27 4.56 -1.49
N ALA A 27 1.97 3.53 -1.02
CA ALA A 27 3.40 3.60 -0.69
C ALA A 27 4.28 3.47 -1.94
N GLY A 28 3.74 2.89 -3.01
CA GLY A 28 4.35 2.87 -4.33
C GLY A 28 3.93 1.64 -5.14
N LEU A 29 4.75 1.32 -6.14
CA LEU A 29 4.53 0.23 -7.09
C LEU A 29 5.70 -0.76 -7.04
N VAL A 30 5.38 -2.05 -7.13
CA VAL A 30 6.35 -3.13 -7.31
C VAL A 30 6.03 -3.82 -8.63
N GLY A 31 6.98 -3.78 -9.57
CA GLY A 31 6.72 -4.22 -10.94
C GLY A 31 5.62 -3.40 -11.62
N VAL A 32 4.83 -4.05 -12.49
CA VAL A 32 3.80 -3.39 -13.32
C VAL A 32 2.39 -3.45 -12.74
N ASN A 33 2.08 -4.49 -11.97
CA ASN A 33 0.69 -4.82 -11.60
C ASN A 33 0.45 -4.78 -10.09
N GLU A 34 1.47 -4.46 -9.28
CA GLU A 34 1.36 -4.54 -7.83
C GLU A 34 1.50 -3.17 -7.16
N ILE A 35 0.41 -2.74 -6.53
CA ILE A 35 0.34 -1.51 -5.76
C ILE A 35 0.59 -1.87 -4.29
N VAL A 36 1.53 -1.19 -3.65
CA VAL A 36 1.74 -1.32 -2.21
C VAL A 36 0.97 -0.23 -1.49
N LEU A 37 0.14 -0.65 -0.55
CA LEU A 37 -0.64 0.22 0.30
C LEU A 37 -0.11 0.13 1.74
N ALA A 38 -0.02 1.29 2.39
CA ALA A 38 0.35 1.41 3.80
C ALA A 38 -0.73 2.17 4.58
N PRO A 39 -0.98 1.85 5.85
CA PRO A 39 -1.85 2.65 6.70
C PRO A 39 -1.31 4.08 6.82
N TRP A 40 -2.19 5.09 6.76
CA TRP A 40 -1.77 6.49 6.87
C TRP A 40 -1.60 6.95 8.32
N PHE A 41 -2.56 6.63 9.19
CA PHE A 41 -2.69 7.20 10.53
C PHE A 41 -2.64 6.15 11.66
N GLU A 42 -2.13 4.96 11.38
CA GLU A 42 -1.98 3.95 12.43
C GLU A 42 -0.71 4.20 13.25
N ASN A 43 -0.86 4.17 14.58
CA ASN A 43 0.28 4.13 15.49
C ASN A 43 0.99 2.79 15.27
N VAL A 44 2.17 2.86 14.66
CA VAL A 44 2.95 1.70 14.18
C VAL A 44 2.18 0.79 13.22
N PRO A 45 2.19 1.09 11.91
CA PRO A 45 1.75 0.12 10.94
C PRO A 45 2.66 -1.11 11.02
N SER A 46 2.14 -2.21 11.55
CA SER A 46 2.85 -3.49 11.63
C SER A 46 2.70 -4.32 10.35
N TYR A 47 2.18 -3.72 9.28
CA TYR A 47 1.94 -4.40 8.02
C TYR A 47 1.88 -3.45 6.81
N VAL A 48 2.08 -4.02 5.63
CA VAL A 48 1.72 -3.44 4.33
C VAL A 48 0.74 -4.36 3.60
N ILE A 49 0.05 -3.82 2.61
CA ILE A 49 -0.82 -4.59 1.73
C ILE A 49 -0.27 -4.50 0.31
N TYR A 50 -0.04 -5.67 -0.31
CA TYR A 50 0.22 -5.80 -1.73
C TYR A 50 -1.09 -6.07 -2.44
N PHE A 51 -1.43 -5.20 -3.38
CA PHE A 51 -2.61 -5.33 -4.21
C PHE A 51 -2.22 -5.57 -5.66
N ASN A 52 -2.46 -6.78 -6.15
CA ASN A 52 -2.26 -7.11 -7.55
C ASN A 52 -3.52 -6.73 -8.35
N VAL A 53 -3.39 -5.73 -9.22
CA VAL A 53 -4.51 -5.16 -9.99
C VAL A 53 -5.05 -6.14 -11.02
N GLU A 54 -4.16 -6.86 -11.70
CA GLU A 54 -4.53 -7.82 -12.75
C GLU A 54 -5.28 -9.02 -12.17
N ARG A 55 -4.70 -9.64 -11.12
CA ARG A 55 -5.25 -10.83 -10.47
C ARG A 55 -6.36 -10.50 -9.47
N LYS A 56 -6.51 -9.22 -9.11
CA LYS A 56 -7.44 -8.74 -8.07
C LYS A 56 -7.22 -9.44 -6.73
N THR A 57 -5.97 -9.66 -6.36
CA THR A 57 -5.59 -10.35 -5.11
C THR A 57 -4.97 -9.36 -4.14
N ILE A 58 -5.16 -9.64 -2.84
CA ILE A 58 -4.69 -8.82 -1.74
C ILE A 58 -3.84 -9.71 -0.85
N THR A 59 -2.63 -9.27 -0.53
CA THR A 59 -1.72 -9.95 0.40
C THR A 59 -1.32 -8.97 1.49
N LYS A 60 -1.64 -9.30 2.75
CA LYS A 60 -1.22 -8.53 3.92
C LYS A 60 0.08 -9.14 4.46
N VAL A 61 1.11 -8.32 4.59
CA VAL A 61 2.45 -8.76 5.05
C VAL A 61 2.80 -8.00 6.31
N GLY A 62 3.08 -8.72 7.38
CA GLY A 62 3.56 -8.14 8.64
C GLY A 62 5.00 -7.65 8.52
N ILE A 63 5.32 -6.52 9.15
CA ILE A 63 6.68 -5.98 9.27
C ILE A 63 7.21 -6.38 10.66
N GLN A 64 8.30 -7.13 10.67
CA GLN A 64 8.95 -7.58 11.92
C GLN A 64 9.80 -6.45 12.53
N GLY A 65 9.93 -6.43 13.86
CA GLY A 65 10.80 -5.47 14.57
C GLY A 65 10.15 -4.11 14.82
N MET A 66 8.83 -3.99 14.61
CA MET A 66 8.09 -2.74 14.76
C MET A 66 7.70 -2.45 16.22
N GLU A 67 7.81 -3.44 17.10
CA GLU A 67 7.48 -3.34 18.53
C GLU A 67 8.28 -2.25 19.26
N VAL A 68 9.51 -1.98 18.85
CA VAL A 68 10.36 -0.92 19.46
C VAL A 68 9.88 0.49 19.14
N PHE A 69 9.03 0.65 18.13
CA PHE A 69 8.52 1.95 17.68
C PHE A 69 7.10 2.23 18.15
N GLN A 70 6.54 1.43 19.07
CA GLN A 70 5.18 1.62 19.59
C GLN A 70 4.88 3.06 20.00
N GLY A 71 3.72 3.58 19.56
CA GLY A 71 3.30 4.96 19.80
C GLY A 71 4.00 6.01 18.93
N LYS A 72 4.86 5.61 17.98
CA LYS A 72 5.44 6.51 16.97
C LYS A 72 4.66 6.45 15.67
N ARG A 73 4.72 7.56 14.92
CA ARG A 73 4.25 7.64 13.54
C ARG A 73 5.42 7.33 12.60
N LEU A 74 5.18 6.46 11.63
CA LEU A 74 6.21 5.99 10.70
C LEU A 74 5.77 6.18 9.26
N ASP A 75 6.72 6.56 8.42
CA ASP A 75 6.52 6.71 6.99
C ASP A 75 7.08 5.53 6.21
N THR A 76 6.21 4.88 5.42
CA THR A 76 6.56 3.73 4.60
C THR A 76 7.08 4.22 3.26
N HIS A 77 8.34 3.89 2.96
CA HIS A 77 8.99 4.18 1.69
C HIS A 77 9.42 2.87 1.05
N LEU A 78 9.04 2.65 -0.21
CA LEU A 78 9.51 1.50 -0.98
C LEU A 78 10.92 1.74 -1.50
N ASN A 79 11.69 0.65 -1.61
CA ASN A 79 13.04 0.64 -2.16
C ASN A 79 13.99 1.64 -1.48
N TYR A 80 13.75 1.95 -0.21
CA TYR A 80 14.66 2.77 0.56
C TYR A 80 15.98 2.02 0.75
N VAL A 81 17.06 2.64 0.30
CA VAL A 81 18.42 2.13 0.48
C VAL A 81 19.15 3.12 1.38
N GLU A 82 19.55 2.65 2.56
CA GLU A 82 20.46 3.41 3.41
C GLU A 82 21.84 3.48 2.76
N ASN A 83 22.50 4.65 2.87
CA ASN A 83 23.90 4.82 2.45
C ASN A 83 24.15 4.58 0.95
N VAL A 84 23.31 5.17 0.08
CA VAL A 84 23.60 5.26 -1.35
C VAL A 84 24.93 6.00 -1.54
N LYS A 85 25.99 5.28 -1.90
CA LYS A 85 27.25 5.88 -2.34
C LYS A 85 27.03 6.43 -3.74
N LEU A 86 27.01 7.76 -3.85
CA LEU A 86 27.14 8.43 -5.13
C LEU A 86 28.57 8.18 -5.64
N ILE A 87 28.67 7.49 -6.78
CA ILE A 87 29.92 7.29 -7.53
C ILE A 87 30.18 8.48 -8.44
#